data_AF-A0A2V7NBV2-F1
#
_entry.id   AF-A0A2V7NBV2-F1
#
_cell.length_a   1.000
_cell.length_b   1.000
_cell.length_c   1.000
_cell.angle_alpha   90.00
_cell.angle_beta   90.00
_cell.angle_gamma   90.00
#
_symmetry.space_group_name_H-M   'P 1'
#
loop_
_entity.id
_entity.type
_entity.pdbx_description
1 polymer ?
#
loop_
_entity_poly.entity_id
_entity_poly.type
_entity_poly.pdbx_seq_one_letter_code
_entity_poly.pdbx_strand_id
1 'polypeptide(L)'
;PRTHPLVQAAVAANRVLGRDAELASASTDANVPIALGIPAIALGAGGKAGDAHLATEWYENTEGALGIVRALLVTAAMAGLA
;
A
#
# COMPACT_ATOMS: atom_id res chain seq x y z
N PRO A 1 -7.48 -10.11 5.58
CA PRO A 1 -6.84 -11.44 5.45
C PRO A 1 -5.90 -11.50 4.25
N ARG A 2 -4.82 -12.31 4.28
CA ARG A 2 -3.87 -12.41 3.17
C ARG A 2 -4.52 -12.83 1.85
N THR A 3 -5.54 -13.68 1.91
CA THR A 3 -6.27 -14.21 0.76
C THR A 3 -7.36 -13.27 0.21
N HIS A 4 -7.63 -12.14 0.84
CA HIS A 4 -8.67 -11.22 0.37
C HIS A 4 -8.29 -10.59 -0.99
N PRO A 5 -9.22 -10.44 -1.95
CA PRO A 5 -8.92 -9.90 -3.28
C PRO A 5 -8.17 -8.56 -3.27
N LEU A 6 -8.59 -7.62 -2.41
CA LEU A 6 -7.90 -6.33 -2.22
C LEU A 6 -6.41 -6.48 -1.84
N VAL A 7 -6.08 -7.46 -0.99
CA VAL A 7 -4.69 -7.72 -0.59
C VAL A 7 -3.92 -8.38 -1.73
N GLN A 8 -4.54 -9.34 -2.43
CA GLN A 8 -3.93 -9.99 -3.58
C GLN A 8 -3.67 -9.01 -4.73
N ALA A 9 -4.57 -8.05 -4.97
CA ALA A 9 -4.37 -6.97 -5.94
C ALA A 9 -3.15 -6.10 -5.60
N ALA A 10 -2.98 -5.72 -4.32
CA ALA A 10 -1.79 -4.97 -3.88
C ALA A 10 -0.48 -5.76 -4.04
N VAL A 11 -0.51 -7.06 -3.73
CA VAL A 11 0.64 -7.95 -3.94
C VAL A 11 0.97 -8.07 -5.43
N ALA A 12 -0.03 -8.26 -6.30
CA ALA A 12 0.16 -8.34 -7.75
C ALA A 12 0.69 -7.02 -8.33
N ALA A 13 0.16 -5.87 -7.88
CA ALA A 13 0.65 -4.56 -8.30
C ALA A 13 2.13 -4.36 -7.96
N ASN A 14 2.58 -4.76 -6.76
CA ASN A 14 4.01 -4.74 -6.42
C ASN A 14 4.85 -5.60 -7.38
N ARG A 15 4.40 -6.83 -7.68
CA ARG A 15 5.11 -7.73 -8.60
C ARG A 15 5.24 -7.16 -10.00
N VAL A 16 4.18 -6.54 -10.55
CA VAL A 16 4.22 -5.86 -11.86
C VAL A 16 5.25 -4.74 -11.86
N LEU A 17 5.43 -4.05 -10.73
CA LEU A 17 6.42 -2.99 -10.55
C LEU A 17 7.82 -3.51 -10.19
N GLY A 18 8.06 -4.82 -10.27
CA GLY A 18 9.36 -5.43 -9.95
C GLY A 18 9.73 -5.36 -8.46
N ARG A 19 8.74 -5.28 -7.57
CA ARG A 19 8.91 -5.22 -6.11
C ARG A 19 8.30 -6.43 -5.43
N ASP A 20 8.96 -6.87 -4.36
CA ASP A 20 8.34 -7.76 -3.40
C ASP A 20 7.35 -7.01 -2.51
N ALA A 21 6.28 -7.69 -2.13
CA ALA A 21 5.29 -7.15 -1.22
C ALA A 21 5.62 -7.59 0.22
N GLU A 22 5.81 -6.63 1.10
CA GLU A 22 5.85 -6.87 2.54
C GLU A 22 4.46 -6.64 3.13
N LEU A 23 3.94 -7.64 3.85
CA LEU A 23 2.66 -7.53 4.55
C LEU A 23 2.91 -7.32 6.03
N ALA A 24 2.49 -6.17 6.54
CA ALA A 24 2.55 -5.80 7.94
C ALA A 24 1.15 -5.59 8.53
N SER A 25 1.08 -5.60 9.86
CA SER A 25 -0.10 -5.18 10.61
C SER A 25 0.28 -3.98 11.47
N ALA A 26 -0.43 -2.87 11.30
CA ALA A 26 -0.21 -1.63 12.04
C ALA A 26 -1.55 -0.96 12.34
N SER A 27 -1.56 -0.01 13.27
CA SER A 27 -2.73 0.85 13.51
C SER A 27 -2.69 2.03 12.55
N THR A 28 -3.69 2.13 11.68
CA THR A 28 -3.82 3.21 10.69
C THR A 28 -5.28 3.61 10.55
N ASP A 29 -5.57 4.64 9.76
CA ASP A 29 -6.95 5.03 9.44
C ASP A 29 -7.73 3.92 8.72
N ALA A 30 -7.04 2.94 8.10
CA ALA A 30 -7.69 1.76 7.53
C ALA A 30 -8.44 0.91 8.56
N ASN A 31 -8.13 1.05 9.86
CA ASN A 31 -8.83 0.32 10.93
C ASN A 31 -10.31 0.73 11.02
N VAL A 32 -10.67 1.99 10.73
CA VAL A 32 -12.05 2.48 10.82
C VAL A 32 -12.98 1.76 9.84
N PRO A 33 -12.73 1.73 8.51
CA PRO A 33 -13.57 0.98 7.58
C PRO A 33 -13.55 -0.53 7.87
N ILE A 34 -12.41 -1.10 8.28
CA ILE A 34 -12.33 -2.53 8.64
C ILE A 34 -13.30 -2.86 9.78
N ALA A 35 -13.35 -2.02 10.82
CA ALA A 35 -14.28 -2.19 11.94
C ALA A 35 -15.76 -2.06 11.52
N LEU A 36 -16.03 -1.34 10.44
CA LEU A 36 -17.36 -1.21 9.83
C LEU A 36 -17.68 -2.32 8.81
N GLY A 37 -16.82 -3.33 8.67
CA GLY A 37 -17.00 -4.42 7.71
C GLY A 37 -16.66 -4.06 6.26
N ILE A 38 -16.05 -2.90 6.02
CA ILE A 38 -15.61 -2.45 4.69
C ILE A 38 -14.14 -2.88 4.51
N PRO A 39 -13.79 -3.67 3.49
CA PRO A 39 -12.40 -4.05 3.25
C PRO A 39 -11.51 -2.83 2.97
N ALA A 40 -10.42 -2.69 3.71
CA ALA A 40 -9.43 -1.63 3.52
C ALA A 40 -8.01 -2.12 3.79
N ILE A 41 -7.03 -1.43 3.21
CA ILE A 41 -5.60 -1.63 3.44
C ILE A 41 -4.89 -0.26 3.46
N ALA A 42 -3.78 -0.16 4.18
CA ALA A 42 -2.83 0.93 4.01
C ALA A 42 -1.79 0.53 2.95
N LEU A 43 -1.45 1.46 2.06
CA LEU A 43 -0.40 1.30 1.05
C LEU A 43 0.73 2.27 1.37
N GLY A 44 1.98 1.82 1.23
CA GLY A 44 3.11 2.74 1.32
C GLY A 44 3.04 3.81 0.21
N ALA A 45 3.59 4.99 0.45
CA ALA A 45 3.55 6.09 -0.51
C ALA A 45 4.58 5.96 -1.66
N GLY A 46 5.50 5.00 -1.58
CA GLY A 46 6.70 4.96 -2.42
C GLY A 46 7.84 5.75 -1.77
N GLY A 47 9.01 5.77 -2.40
CA GLY A 47 10.19 6.43 -1.85
C GLY A 47 10.87 5.61 -0.75
N LYS A 48 11.85 6.23 -0.10
CA LYS A 48 12.44 5.75 1.15
C LYS A 48 12.14 6.77 2.24
N ALA A 49 11.88 6.28 3.44
CA ALA A 49 11.63 7.11 4.59
C ALA A 49 12.12 6.41 5.86
N GLY A 50 12.28 7.15 6.93
CA GLY A 50 12.68 6.62 8.22
C GLY A 50 12.40 7.59 9.34
N ASP A 51 12.60 7.11 10.57
CA ASP A 51 12.53 7.92 11.80
C ASP A 51 11.21 8.68 11.98
N ALA A 52 10.10 8.11 11.49
CA ALA A 52 8.78 8.69 11.63
C ALA A 52 8.51 9.07 13.10
N HIS A 53 8.11 10.32 13.34
CA HIS A 53 7.89 10.91 14.67
C HIS A 53 9.14 11.22 15.51
N LEU A 54 10.34 11.24 14.91
CA LEU A 54 11.57 11.72 15.54
C LEU A 54 12.04 13.04 14.90
N ALA A 55 12.91 13.78 15.60
CA ALA A 55 13.53 14.99 15.02
C ALA A 55 14.40 14.70 13.78
N THR A 56 14.79 13.43 13.59
CA THR A 56 15.55 12.94 12.45
C THR A 56 14.67 12.38 11.33
N GLU A 57 13.34 12.53 11.41
CA GLU A 57 12.40 12.08 10.37
C GLU A 57 12.81 12.57 8.98
N TRP A 58 12.78 11.68 8.00
CA TRP A 58 13.24 11.99 6.64
C TRP A 58 12.46 11.23 5.57
N TYR A 59 12.48 11.81 4.37
CA TYR A 59 11.99 11.20 3.15
C TYR A 59 12.96 11.47 2.00
N GLU A 60 13.23 10.44 1.20
CA GLU A 60 13.97 10.50 -0.05
C GLU A 60 13.08 10.01 -1.18
N ASN A 61 12.95 10.80 -2.25
CA ASN A 61 12.10 10.48 -3.40
C ASN A 61 12.74 9.46 -4.36
N THR A 62 13.24 8.35 -3.82
CA THR A 62 13.78 7.24 -4.60
C THR A 62 12.63 6.40 -5.16
N GLU A 63 12.31 6.60 -6.44
CA GLU A 63 11.24 5.89 -7.16
C GLU A 63 9.84 6.12 -6.54
N GLY A 64 9.61 7.27 -5.89
CA GLY A 64 8.35 7.59 -5.21
C GLY A 64 7.11 7.54 -6.10
N ALA A 65 7.25 7.89 -7.39
CA ALA A 65 6.17 7.78 -8.37
C ALA A 65 5.59 6.35 -8.47
N LEU A 66 6.37 5.31 -8.18
CA LEU A 66 5.87 3.93 -8.20
C LEU A 66 4.81 3.67 -7.12
N GLY A 67 4.81 4.42 -6.01
CA GLY A 67 3.75 4.34 -5.01
C GLY A 67 2.40 4.80 -5.54
N ILE A 68 2.39 5.86 -6.35
CA ILE A 68 1.20 6.37 -7.04
C ILE A 68 0.73 5.36 -8.10
N VAL A 69 1.65 4.84 -8.90
CA VAL A 69 1.33 3.81 -9.91
C VAL A 69 0.74 2.56 -9.23
N ARG A 70 1.28 2.12 -8.10
CA ARG A 70 0.71 1.02 -7.32
C ARG A 70 -0.72 1.30 -6.87
N ALA A 71 -0.98 2.50 -6.32
CA ALA A 71 -2.33 2.86 -5.88
C ALA A 71 -3.33 2.84 -7.06
N LEU A 72 -2.92 3.36 -8.22
CA LEU A 72 -3.71 3.29 -9.45
C LEU A 72 -3.98 1.84 -9.90
N LEU A 73 -2.96 0.99 -9.94
CA LEU A 73 -3.10 -0.41 -10.34
C LEU A 73 -4.04 -1.19 -9.42
N VAL A 74 -3.93 -1.00 -8.10
CA VAL A 74 -4.85 -1.61 -7.12
C VAL A 74 -6.27 -1.12 -7.36
N THR A 75 -6.46 0.17 -7.61
CA THR A 75 -7.77 0.76 -7.86
C THR A 75 -8.39 0.20 -9.14
N ALA A 76 -7.62 0.13 -10.23
CA ALA A 76 -8.05 -0.43 -11.51
C ALA A 76 -8.40 -1.92 -11.38
N ALA A 77 -7.59 -2.72 -10.68
CA ALA A 77 -7.87 -4.13 -10.43
C ALA A 77 -9.17 -4.31 -9.62
N MET A 78 -9.39 -3.50 -8.59
CA MET A 78 -10.63 -3.56 -7.80
C MET A 78 -11.86 -3.07 -8.57
N ALA A 79 -11.66 -2.25 -9.61
CA ALA A 79 -12.70 -1.85 -10.57
C ALA A 79 -12.92 -2.87 -11.70
N GLY A 80 -12.14 -3.96 -11.77
CA GLY A 80 -12.23 -4.97 -12.83
C GLY A 80 -11.61 -4.54 -14.18
N LEU A 81 -10.66 -3.61 -14.15
CA LEU A 81 -10.03 -3.00 -15.33
C LEU A 81 -8.58 -3.47 -15.58
N ALA A 82 -8.06 -4.39 -14.78
CA ALA A 82 -6.69 -4.89 -14.85
C ALA A 82 -6.64 -6.42 -14.77
#